data_AF-A0A1E5SHN5-F1
#
_entry.id   AF-A0A1E5SHN5-F1
#
_cell.length_a   1.000
_cell.length_b   1.000
_cell.length_c   1.000
_cell.angle_alpha   90.00
_cell.angle_beta   90.00
_cell.angle_gamma   90.00
#
_symmetry.space_group_name_H-M   'P 1'
#
loop_
_entity.id
_entity.type
_entity.pdbx_description
1 polymer ?
#
loop_
_entity_poly.entity_id
_entity_poly.type
_entity_poly.pdbx_seq_one_letter_code
_entity_poly.pdbx_strand_id
1 'polypeptide(L)' 'MTSFMKKQKIDFSKLVDDSFLSPEEFAECLDKGVEMLFYIEEDTFDRKDIQNVVFALKRISDSLRN' A
#
# COMPACT_ATOMS: atom_id res chain seq x y z
N MET A 1 -27.29 -21.37 1.74
CA MET A 1 -26.18 -21.25 2.71
C MET A 1 -25.36 -20.02 2.32
N THR A 2 -25.60 -18.92 3.01
CA THR A 2 -24.85 -17.66 2.85
C THR A 2 -23.40 -17.89 3.25
N SER A 3 -22.53 -18.06 2.26
CA SER A 3 -21.08 -18.12 2.47
C SER A 3 -20.61 -16.76 2.97
N PHE A 4 -20.32 -16.68 4.26
CA PHE A 4 -19.67 -15.53 4.88
C PHE A 4 -18.34 -15.29 4.16
N MET A 5 -18.26 -14.20 3.39
CA MET A 5 -16.95 -13.64 3.01
C MET A 5 -16.26 -13.23 4.30
N LYS A 6 -15.37 -14.10 4.80
CA LYS A 6 -14.37 -13.72 5.80
C LYS A 6 -13.64 -12.53 5.20
N LYS A 7 -13.81 -11.34 5.79
CA LYS A 7 -12.92 -10.20 5.57
C LYS A 7 -11.53 -10.71 5.94
N GLN A 8 -10.73 -11.05 4.93
CA GLN A 8 -9.37 -11.50 5.14
C GLN A 8 -8.62 -10.26 5.62
N LYS A 9 -8.45 -10.15 6.93
CA LYS A 9 -7.65 -9.09 7.54
C LYS A 9 -6.22 -9.46 7.19
N ILE A 10 -5.69 -8.84 6.14
CA ILE A 10 -4.29 -8.99 5.75
C ILE A 10 -3.49 -8.41 6.90
N ASP A 11 -2.68 -9.26 7.50
CA ASP A 11 -1.75 -8.88 8.55
C ASP A 11 -0.45 -8.45 7.87
N PHE A 12 -0.29 -7.14 7.70
CA PHE A 12 0.85 -6.56 7.00
C PHE A 12 2.17 -6.71 7.78
N SER A 13 2.12 -7.01 9.08
CA SER A 13 3.33 -7.28 9.87
C SER A 13 4.12 -8.48 9.34
N LYS A 14 3.42 -9.48 8.78
CA LYS A 14 4.06 -10.68 8.19
C LYS A 14 4.84 -10.41 6.91
N LEU A 15 4.53 -9.32 6.19
CA LEU A 15 5.33 -8.91 5.03
C LEU A 15 6.65 -8.28 5.46
N VAL A 16 6.71 -7.75 6.69
CA VAL A 16 7.89 -7.10 7.25
C VAL A 16 8.88 -8.13 7.78
N ASP A 17 8.41 -9.18 8.47
CA ASP A 17 9.28 -10.20 9.07
C ASP A 17 10.16 -10.95 8.05
N ASP A 18 9.69 -11.11 6.80
CA ASP A 18 10.48 -11.71 5.70
C ASP A 18 11.30 -10.66 4.90
N SER A 19 11.15 -9.38 5.23
CA SER A 19 11.87 -8.27 4.61
C SER A 19 13.05 -7.84 5.49
N PHE A 20 14.17 -7.46 4.90
CA PHE A 20 15.30 -6.88 5.65
C PHE A 20 15.01 -5.46 6.21
N LEU A 21 13.76 -5.02 6.20
CA LEU A 21 13.33 -3.67 6.58
C LEU A 21 12.49 -3.75 7.85
N SER A 22 12.69 -2.80 8.76
CA SER A 22 11.76 -2.53 9.85
C SER A 22 10.40 -2.01 9.30
N PRO A 23 9.31 -2.07 10.10
CA PRO A 23 8.02 -1.52 9.68
C PRO A 23 8.12 -0.05 9.22
N GLU A 24 8.98 0.73 9.90
CA GLU A 24 9.24 2.13 9.60
C GLU A 24 9.95 2.31 8.25
N GLU A 25 11.03 1.57 8.00
CA GLU A 25 11.76 1.62 6.73
C GLU A 25 10.88 1.16 5.55
N PHE A 26 9.98 0.20 5.78
CA PHE A 26 9.02 -0.20 4.76
C PHE A 26 7.97 0.90 4.51
N ALA A 27 7.47 1.55 5.55
CA ALA A 27 6.57 2.68 5.41
C ALA A 27 7.20 3.85 4.61
N GLU A 28 8.48 4.16 4.86
CA GLU A 28 9.23 5.15 4.08
C GLU A 28 9.37 4.75 2.59
N CYS A 29 9.57 3.46 2.31
CA CYS A 29 9.63 2.96 0.94
C CYS A 29 8.30 3.16 0.21
N LEU A 30 7.18 2.88 0.88
CA LEU A 30 5.83 3.10 0.35
C LEU A 30 5.56 4.58 0.09
N ASP A 31 6.02 5.46 0.99
CA ASP A 31 5.89 6.92 0.82
C ASP A 31 6.66 7.41 -0.43
N LYS A 32 7.88 6.90 -0.65
CA LYS A 32 8.63 7.16 -1.90
C LYS A 32 7.91 6.61 -3.14
N GLY A 33 7.29 5.44 -3.02
CA GLY A 33 6.45 4.87 -4.08
C GLY A 33 5.29 5.79 -4.47
N VAL A 34 4.67 6.48 -3.49
CA VAL A 34 3.65 7.50 -3.76
C VAL A 34 4.23 8.71 -4.49
N GLU A 35 5.43 9.17 -4.11
CA GLU A 35 6.12 10.27 -4.82
C GLU A 35 6.42 9.91 -6.28
N MET A 36 6.79 8.66 -6.57
CA MET A 36 7.04 8.21 -7.94
C MET A 36 5.80 8.31 -8.84
N LEU A 37 4.59 8.19 -8.29
CA LEU A 37 3.35 8.28 -9.05
C LEU A 37 3.08 9.71 -9.60
N PHE A 38 3.74 10.74 -9.06
CA PHE A 38 3.66 12.10 -9.61
C PHE A 38 4.44 12.28 -10.90
N TYR A 39 5.33 11.34 -11.24
CA TYR A 39 6.16 11.38 -12.45
C TYR A 39 5.61 10.52 -13.59
N ILE A 40 4.41 9.95 -13.43
CA ILE A 40 3.73 9.25 -14.51
C ILE A 40 3.39 10.25 -15.61
N GLU A 41 3.66 9.88 -16.87
CA GLU A 41 3.32 10.70 -18.03
C GLU A 41 1.80 10.92 -18.11
N GLU A 42 1.39 12.12 -18.52
CA GLU A 42 -0.03 12.48 -18.70
C GLU A 42 -0.75 11.45 -19.59
N ASP A 43 -2.01 11.17 -19.26
CA ASP A 43 -2.89 10.23 -19.99
C ASP A 43 -2.41 8.76 -20.08
N THR A 44 -1.36 8.36 -19.32
CA THR A 44 -0.92 6.95 -19.26
C THR A 44 -1.90 6.05 -18.52
N PHE A 45 -2.44 6.54 -17.41
CA PHE A 45 -3.42 5.83 -16.58
C PHE A 45 -4.57 6.76 -16.22
N ASP A 46 -5.75 6.18 -16.02
CA ASP A 46 -6.88 6.91 -15.46
C ASP A 46 -6.50 7.48 -14.08
N ARG A 47 -6.86 8.75 -13.85
CA ARG A 47 -6.62 9.43 -12.57
C ARG A 47 -7.16 8.63 -11.38
N LYS A 48 -8.29 7.96 -11.57
CA LYS A 48 -8.93 7.13 -10.53
C LYS A 48 -8.05 5.94 -10.14
N ASP A 49 -7.36 5.34 -11.10
CA ASP A 49 -6.50 4.18 -10.84
C ASP A 49 -5.24 4.60 -10.07
N ILE A 50 -4.63 5.72 -10.46
CA ILE A 50 -3.52 6.33 -9.71
C ILE A 50 -3.95 6.64 -8.27
N GLN A 51 -5.13 7.24 -8.09
CA GLN A 51 -5.66 7.54 -6.75
C GLN A 51 -5.93 6.28 -5.92
N ASN A 52 -6.43 5.21 -6.52
CA ASN A 52 -6.65 3.94 -5.83
C ASN A 52 -5.32 3.32 -5.36
N VAL A 53 -4.27 3.39 -6.18
CA VAL A 53 -2.92 2.92 -5.80
C VAL A 53 -2.37 3.77 -4.67
N VAL A 54 -2.41 5.11 -4.77
CA VAL A 54 -1.97 6.02 -3.71
C VAL A 54 -2.69 5.70 -2.39
N PHE A 55 -4.01 5.51 -2.43
CA PHE A 55 -4.80 5.17 -1.25
C PHE A 55 -4.39 3.83 -0.64
N ALA A 56 -4.13 2.82 -1.47
CA ALA A 56 -3.66 1.52 -0.99
C ALA A 56 -2.29 1.62 -0.32
N LEU A 57 -1.33 2.31 -0.95
CA LEU A 57 0.02 2.50 -0.39
C LEU A 57 -0.02 3.26 0.94
N LYS A 58 -0.79 4.35 1.01
CA LYS A 58 -0.94 5.13 2.25
C LYS A 58 -1.59 4.33 3.37
N ARG A 59 -2.61 3.52 3.08
CA ARG A 59 -3.20 2.63 4.11
C ARG A 59 -2.23 1.60 4.67
N ILE A 60 -1.32 1.10 3.84
CA ILE A 60 -0.29 0.16 4.31
C ILE A 60 0.75 0.92 5.13
N SER A 61 1.26 2.06 4.65
CA SER A 61 2.20 2.92 5.40
C SER A 61 1.64 3.30 6.76
N ASP A 62 0.39 3.77 6.82
CA ASP A 62 -0.30 4.11 8.07
C ASP A 62 -0.43 2.88 9.00
N SER A 63 -0.68 1.69 8.46
CA SER A 63 -0.79 0.46 9.26
C SER A 63 0.54 -0.03 9.81
N LEU A 64 1.67 0.33 9.18
CA LEU A 64 3.00 -0.07 9.63
C LEU A 64 3.54 0.86 10.74
N ARG A 65 3.03 2.10 10.81
CA ARG A 65 3.41 3.14 11.77
C ARG A 65 2.57 3.15 13.06
N ASN A 66 1.50 2.35 13.13
CA ASN A 66 0.58 2.23 14.26
C ASN A 66 0.75 0.91 15.00
#